data_AF-A0A8J5I110-F1
#
_entry.id   AF-A0A8J5I110-F1
#
_cell.length_a   1.000
_cell.length_b   1.000
_cell.length_c   1.000
_cell.angle_alpha   90.00
_cell.angle_beta   90.00
_cell.angle_gamma   90.00
#
_symmetry.space_group_name_H-M   'P 1'
#
loop_
_entity.id
_entity.type
_entity.pdbx_description
1 polymer ?
#
loop_
_entity_poly.entity_id
_entity_poly.type
_entity_poly.pdbx_seq_one_letter_code
_entity_poly.pdbx_strand_id
1 'polypeptide(L)'
;MAMQRALRAYLEVLRLVRHLPPETRPYYCKYARENFVNYRDLDESASLDELLQRAYAHSTWVLDKYAVDQLAANKLKQICSS
;
A
#
# COMPACT_ATOMS: atom_id res chain seq x y z
N MET A 1 -6.79 15.76 -7.52
CA MET A 1 -5.37 15.58 -7.15
C MET A 1 -5.21 14.49 -6.08
N ALA A 2 -5.76 14.68 -4.87
CA ALA A 2 -5.68 13.73 -3.74
C ALA A 2 -6.13 12.29 -4.08
N MET A 3 -7.33 12.13 -4.65
CA MET A 3 -7.89 10.82 -5.03
C MET A 3 -7.02 10.07 -6.06
N GLN A 4 -6.37 10.79 -6.98
CA GLN A 4 -5.50 10.19 -7.99
C GLN A 4 -4.20 9.65 -7.37
N ARG A 5 -3.65 10.34 -6.36
CA ARG A 5 -2.47 9.87 -5.61
C ARG A 5 -2.82 8.62 -4.81
N ALA A 6 -3.98 8.60 -4.14
CA ALA A 6 -4.48 7.42 -3.43
C ALA A 6 -4.66 6.21 -4.35
N LEU A 7 -5.29 6.38 -5.52
CA LEU A 7 -5.45 5.31 -6.51
C LEU A 7 -4.11 4.79 -7.04
N ARG A 8 -3.15 5.69 -7.30
CA ARG A 8 -1.79 5.30 -7.72
C ARG A 8 -1.08 4.48 -6.65
N ALA A 9 -1.17 4.88 -5.38
CA ALA A 9 -0.60 4.13 -4.28
C ALA A 9 -1.25 2.74 -4.15
N TYR A 10 -2.58 2.66 -4.21
CA TYR A 10 -3.31 1.38 -4.17
C TYR A 10 -2.91 0.43 -5.29
N LEU A 11 -2.83 0.92 -6.54
CA LEU A 11 -2.38 0.11 -7.67
C LEU A 11 -0.95 -0.40 -7.49
N GLU A 12 -0.08 0.42 -6.89
CA GLU A 12 1.30 0.02 -6.62
C GLU A 12 1.39 -1.02 -5.50
N VAL A 13 0.57 -0.90 -4.44
CA VAL A 13 0.43 -1.95 -3.41
C VAL A 13 0.03 -3.28 -4.07
N LEU A 14 -0.96 -3.28 -4.97
CA LEU A 14 -1.36 -4.50 -5.68
C LEU A 14 -0.27 -5.07 -6.59
N ARG A 15 0.68 -4.26 -7.08
CA ARG A 15 1.86 -4.74 -7.79
C ARG A 15 2.87 -5.37 -6.84
N LEU A 16 3.11 -4.77 -5.68
CA LEU A 16 3.96 -5.33 -4.63
C LEU A 16 3.47 -6.70 -4.18
N VAL A 17 2.15 -6.89 -4.04
CA VAL A 17 1.57 -8.20 -3.70
C VAL A 17 1.96 -9.29 -4.70
N ARG A 18 2.24 -8.96 -5.97
CA ARG A 18 2.68 -9.95 -6.99
C ARG A 18 4.09 -10.48 -6.74
N HIS A 19 4.92 -9.75 -5.98
CA HIS A 19 6.25 -10.22 -5.58
C HIS A 19 6.21 -11.19 -4.39
N LEU A 20 5.08 -11.28 -3.69
CA LEU A 20 4.93 -12.19 -2.56
C LEU A 20 4.76 -13.66 -3.04
N PRO A 21 4.97 -14.64 -2.13
CA PRO A 21 4.67 -16.04 -2.41
C PRO A 21 3.21 -16.23 -2.86
N PRO A 22 2.94 -17.02 -3.93
CA PRO A 22 1.62 -17.15 -4.55
C PRO A 22 0.46 -17.43 -3.59
N GLU A 23 0.69 -18.28 -2.58
CA GLU A 23 -0.26 -18.70 -1.57
C GLU A 23 -0.69 -17.57 -0.61
N THR A 24 0.15 -16.53 -0.47
CA THR A 24 -0.11 -15.39 0.42
C THR A 24 -0.83 -14.24 -0.30
N ARG A 25 -0.76 -14.20 -1.63
CA ARG A 25 -1.31 -13.10 -2.44
C ARG A 25 -2.80 -12.88 -2.25
N PRO A 26 -3.68 -13.91 -2.18
CA PRO A 26 -5.11 -13.69 -1.98
C PRO A 26 -5.41 -12.95 -0.68
N TYR A 27 -4.70 -13.28 0.40
CA TYR A 27 -4.83 -12.62 1.69
C TYR A 27 -4.45 -11.14 1.59
N TYR A 28 -3.27 -10.82 1.04
CA TYR A 28 -2.81 -9.43 0.96
C TYR A 28 -3.57 -8.59 -0.07
N CYS A 29 -4.06 -9.17 -1.16
CA CYS A 29 -4.99 -8.50 -2.08
C CYS A 29 -6.30 -8.13 -1.39
N LYS A 30 -6.88 -9.05 -0.61
CA LYS A 30 -8.09 -8.79 0.18
C LYS A 30 -7.84 -7.69 1.21
N TYR A 31 -6.77 -7.82 1.99
CA TYR A 31 -6.40 -6.85 3.01
C TYR A 31 -6.18 -5.45 2.42
N ALA A 32 -5.46 -5.33 1.30
CA ALA A 32 -5.24 -4.04 0.64
C ALA A 32 -6.55 -3.40 0.17
N ARG A 33 -7.48 -4.20 -0.39
CA ARG A 33 -8.79 -3.73 -0.82
C ARG A 33 -9.63 -3.25 0.37
N GLU A 34 -9.69 -4.03 1.44
CA GLU A 34 -10.44 -3.67 2.65
C GLU A 34 -9.91 -2.39 3.28
N ASN A 35 -8.58 -2.25 3.43
CA ASN A 35 -7.98 -1.02 3.94
C ASN A 35 -8.28 0.18 3.04
N PHE A 36 -8.15 0.03 1.71
CA PHE A 36 -8.44 1.13 0.79
C PHE A 36 -9.90 1.59 0.84
N VAL A 37 -10.85 0.67 1.01
CA VAL A 37 -12.28 1.01 1.16
C VAL A 37 -12.53 1.66 2.51
N ASN A 38 -11.99 1.10 3.61
CA ASN A 38 -12.18 1.62 4.95
C ASN A 38 -11.59 3.03 5.12
N TYR A 39 -10.51 3.38 4.42
CA TYR A 39 -9.97 4.75 4.45
C TYR A 39 -10.89 5.80 3.83
N ARG A 40 -11.92 5.38 3.09
CA ARG A 40 -12.97 6.30 2.62
C ARG A 40 -13.93 6.68 3.75
N ASP A 41 -14.00 5.85 4.79
CA ASP A 41 -14.95 5.94 5.89
C ASP A 41 -14.27 6.23 7.26
N LEU A 42 -12.93 6.12 7.33
CA LEU A 42 -12.14 6.37 8.52
C LEU A 42 -11.77 7.86 8.65
N ASP A 43 -12.35 8.47 9.69
CA ASP A 43 -11.86 9.59 10.49
C ASP A 43 -11.47 10.86 9.70
N GLU A 44 -12.32 11.91 9.77
CA GLU A 44 -12.05 13.25 9.19
C GLU A 44 -10.73 13.88 9.67
N SER A 45 -10.13 13.30 10.71
CA SER A 45 -8.87 13.74 11.33
C SER A 45 -7.60 13.27 10.60
N ALA A 46 -7.64 12.15 9.85
CA ALA A 46 -6.45 11.59 9.23
C ALA A 46 -6.19 12.22 7.85
N SER A 47 -5.03 12.83 7.67
CA SER A 47 -4.67 13.40 6.36
C SER A 47 -4.36 12.28 5.36
N LEU A 48 -4.58 12.55 4.06
CA LEU A 48 -4.18 11.62 3.00
C LEU A 48 -2.70 11.23 3.10
N ASP A 49 -1.83 12.14 3.55
CA ASP A 49 -0.40 11.89 3.68
C ASP A 49 -0.11 10.86 4.77
N GLU A 50 -0.79 10.94 5.92
CA GLU A 50 -0.66 9.94 6.98
C GLU A 50 -1.11 8.55 6.50
N LEU A 51 -2.21 8.50 5.73
CA LEU A 51 -2.71 7.25 5.16
C LEU A 51 -1.72 6.65 4.15
N LEU A 52 -1.12 7.49 3.30
CA LEU A 52 -0.10 7.07 2.33
C LEU A 52 1.19 6.60 3.02
N GLN A 53 1.60 7.25 4.11
CA GLN A 53 2.74 6.82 4.91
C GLN A 53 2.49 5.48 5.60
N ARG A 54 1.30 5.27 6.16
CA ARG A 54 0.89 3.96 6.72
C ARG A 54 0.90 2.87 5.65
N ALA A 55 0.38 3.16 4.46
CA ALA A 55 0.40 2.21 3.34
C ALA A 55 1.83 1.85 2.90
N TYR A 56 2.73 2.84 2.84
CA TYR A 56 4.14 2.60 2.55
C TYR A 56 4.81 1.74 3.63
N ALA A 57 4.69 2.12 4.90
CA ALA A 57 5.28 1.40 6.03
C ALA A 57 4.78 -0.04 6.14
N HIS A 58 3.48 -0.27 5.93
CA HIS A 58 2.94 -1.62 5.96
C HIS A 58 3.42 -2.44 4.76
N SER A 59 3.49 -1.85 3.57
CA SER A 59 3.98 -2.56 2.38
C SER A 59 5.44 -2.99 2.53
N THR A 60 6.32 -2.12 3.03
CA THR A 60 7.74 -2.46 3.26
C THR A 60 7.90 -3.53 4.34
N TRP A 61 7.10 -3.48 5.41
CA TRP A 61 7.07 -4.53 6.43
C TRP A 61 6.64 -5.90 5.86
N VAL A 62 5.61 -5.93 5.00
CA VAL A 62 5.20 -7.18 4.33
C VAL A 62 6.28 -7.70 3.39
N LEU A 63 6.95 -6.83 2.63
CA LEU A 63 8.06 -7.24 1.76
C LEU A 63 9.21 -7.85 2.58
N ASP A 64 9.57 -7.22 3.69
CA ASP A 64 10.62 -7.71 4.60
C ASP A 64 10.26 -9.09 5.20
N LYS A 65 9.01 -9.25 5.64
CA LYS A 65 8.48 -10.52 6.16
C LYS A 65 8.68 -11.69 5.18
N TYR A 66 8.64 -11.44 3.88
CA TYR A 66 8.83 -12.46 2.83
C TYR A 66 10.17 -12.37 2.12
N ALA A 67 11.15 -11.67 2.69
CA ALA A 67 12.49 -11.47 2.12
C ALA A 67 12.48 -10.96 0.67
N VAL A 68 11.50 -10.11 0.33
CA VAL A 68 11.44 -9.41 -0.96
C VAL A 68 12.29 -8.15 -0.88
N ASP A 69 13.06 -7.88 -1.94
CA ASP A 69 13.90 -6.69 -2.05
C ASP A 69 13.08 -5.39 -1.88
N GLN A 70 13.51 -4.54 -0.94
CA GLN A 70 12.91 -3.25 -0.64
C GLN A 70 12.95 -2.27 -1.82
N LEU A 71 13.85 -2.47 -2.78
CA LEU A 71 13.88 -1.70 -4.02
C LEU A 71 12.56 -1.81 -4.81
N ALA A 72 11.80 -2.90 -4.65
CA ALA A 72 10.47 -3.04 -5.24
C ALA A 72 9.51 -1.93 -4.79
N ALA A 73 9.66 -1.41 -3.56
CA ALA A 73 8.81 -0.37 -3.00
C ALA A 73 9.21 1.07 -3.39
N ASN A 74 10.26 1.28 -4.19
CA ASN A 74 10.73 2.62 -4.55
C ASN A 74 9.65 3.48 -5.22
N LYS A 75 8.85 2.87 -6.10
CA LYS A 75 7.75 3.56 -6.78
C LYS A 75 6.63 3.93 -5.82
N LEU A 76 6.31 3.07 -4.86
CA LEU A 76 5.35 3.38 -3.80
C LEU A 76 5.86 4.52 -2.92
N LYS A 77 7.15 4.49 -2.52
CA LYS A 77 7.80 5.56 -1.74
C LYS A 77 7.66 6.92 -2.43
N GLN A 78 7.91 6.98 -3.74
CA GLN A 78 7.77 8.20 -4.52
C GLN A 78 6.33 8.72 -4.46
N ILE A 79 5.34 7.86 -4.72
CA ILE A 79 3.92 8.25 -4.70
C ILE A 79 3.49 8.75 -3.31
N CYS A 80 3.94 8.10 -2.23
CA CYS A 80 3.57 8.45 -0.86
C CYS A 80 4.33 9.67 -0.30
N SER A 81 5.42 10.09 -0.93
CA SER A 81 6.23 11.25 -0.53
C SER A 81 6.06 12.46 -1.46
N SER A 82 5.18 12.35 -2.47
CA SER A 82 4.89 13.40 -3.45
C SER A 82 3.83 14.37 -2.96
#